data_AF-A0A5E4R8X4-F1
#
_entry.id   AF-A0A5E4R8X4-F1
#
_cell.length_a   1.000
_cell.length_b   1.000
_cell.length_c   1.000
_cell.angle_alpha   90.00
_cell.angle_beta   90.00
_cell.angle_gamma   90.00
#
_symmetry.space_group_name_H-M   'P 1'
#
loop_
_entity.id
_entity.type
_entity.pdbx_description
1 polymer ?
#
loop_
_entity_poly.entity_id
_entity_poly.type
_entity_poly.pdbx_seq_one_letter_code
_entity_poly.pdbx_strand_id
1 'polypeptide(L)'
;MEGDVFSCRGKQGVLAEAVRLEIKEGLPPRSKLQEFVRQTIVPQLREKMAAGTFPLRIAIDDGDVGIDITIDPDRSPYSSGGFAAYDVPKSKDQNPLYNALKFKAQQLRGASGLIGVIVGDGDCAALSARSANSSEVSTGEIIGEFFRQFSSIDFVLLLSVHERRQGRAAYLPLVRESDASLFVREGCGVRAELSALFSTMIKHFPKPAMMPVNGALRAREDDYGLGHHGGYSMSGPRMVRLGLREFTEIFAGLRLLQDNGAKSVKAARQLHQESNPVHAIVLSNLMAGRLPERINVIKTGEDDNDDWVEIHFGEVDPAVAPLR
;
A
#
# COMPACT_ATOMS: atom_id res chain seq x y z
N MET A 1 18.25 24.84 -12.57
CA MET A 1 19.46 25.43 -12.00
C MET A 1 20.25 24.31 -11.35
N GLU A 2 21.52 24.22 -11.72
CA GLU A 2 22.43 23.08 -11.53
C GLU A 2 22.45 22.51 -10.12
N GLY A 3 22.42 21.18 -10.03
CA GLY A 3 22.65 20.44 -8.79
C GLY A 3 24.07 19.91 -8.79
N ASP A 4 24.92 20.49 -7.94
CA ASP A 4 26.25 19.97 -7.66
C ASP A 4 26.15 18.65 -6.87
N VAL A 5 26.76 17.61 -7.44
CA VAL A 5 27.00 16.32 -6.79
C VAL A 5 28.25 16.47 -5.91
N PHE A 6 28.10 16.45 -4.60
CA PHE A 6 29.23 16.32 -3.68
C PHE A 6 29.82 14.92 -3.79
N SER A 7 30.91 14.79 -4.56
CA SER A 7 31.78 13.62 -4.58
C SER A 7 32.85 13.74 -3.52
N CYS A 8 32.74 12.96 -2.45
CA CYS A 8 33.87 12.68 -1.56
C CYS A 8 34.63 11.46 -2.12
N ARG A 9 35.68 11.68 -2.92
CA ARG A 9 36.70 10.66 -3.18
C ARG A 9 37.82 10.77 -2.14
N GLY A 10 37.83 9.81 -1.22
CA GLY A 10 38.92 9.57 -0.28
C GLY A 10 38.98 8.10 0.12
N LYS A 11 39.79 7.33 -0.62
CA LYS A 11 40.46 6.05 -0.31
C LYS A 11 39.86 5.07 0.73
N GLN A 12 39.56 3.87 0.22
CA GLN A 12 39.65 2.54 0.86
C GLN A 12 38.74 2.23 2.06
N GLY A 13 37.84 1.26 1.86
CA GLY A 13 37.11 0.54 2.92
C GLY A 13 35.61 0.83 2.95
N VAL A 14 34.83 0.19 2.08
CA VAL A 14 33.36 0.25 2.16
C VAL A 14 32.90 -0.74 3.23
N LEU A 15 32.80 -0.28 4.48
CA LEU A 15 31.88 -0.86 5.44
C LEU A 15 30.52 -0.19 5.19
N ALA A 16 29.57 -0.97 4.69
CA ALA A 16 28.19 -0.53 4.56
C ALA A 16 27.61 -0.36 5.98
N GLU A 17 27.53 0.88 6.46
CA GLU A 17 26.93 1.19 7.76
C GLU A 17 25.40 1.11 7.66
N ALA A 18 24.80 0.20 8.43
CA ALA A 18 23.37 0.10 8.58
C ALA A 18 22.85 1.20 9.51
N VAL A 19 21.97 2.07 9.00
CA VAL A 19 21.34 3.15 9.78
C VAL A 19 19.86 2.82 9.95
N ARG A 20 19.41 2.49 11.16
CA ARG A 20 17.98 2.40 11.46
C ARG A 20 17.48 3.78 11.91
N LEU A 21 16.53 4.33 11.17
CA LEU A 21 15.91 5.64 11.43
C LEU A 21 14.46 5.40 11.87
N GLU A 22 14.15 5.62 13.14
CA GLU A 22 12.80 5.51 13.68
C GLU A 22 12.31 6.91 14.07
N ILE A 23 11.39 7.51 13.33
CA ILE A 23 10.91 8.88 13.58
C ILE A 23 9.63 8.77 14.40
N LYS A 24 9.70 9.14 15.68
CA LYS A 24 8.65 8.93 16.67
C LYS A 24 7.62 10.05 16.79
N GLU A 25 7.89 11.27 16.35
CA GLU A 25 6.90 12.35 16.30
C GLU A 25 7.39 13.53 15.42
N GLY A 26 6.50 14.40 14.94
CA GLY A 26 6.67 15.48 13.95
C GLY A 26 8.08 15.82 13.42
N LEU A 27 8.27 15.81 12.10
CA LEU A 27 9.47 16.45 11.53
C LEU A 27 9.31 17.98 11.58
N PRO A 28 10.39 18.74 11.81
CA PRO A 28 10.33 20.19 11.64
C PRO A 28 9.87 20.54 10.22
N PRO A 29 9.20 21.69 10.01
CA PRO A 29 8.73 22.11 8.70
C PRO A 29 9.83 21.97 7.65
N ARG A 30 9.47 21.59 6.42
CA ARG A 30 10.45 21.29 5.34
C ARG A 30 11.50 22.38 5.13
N SER A 31 11.15 23.64 5.39
CA SER A 31 12.05 24.80 5.33
C SER A 31 13.13 24.82 6.43
N LYS A 32 12.91 24.16 7.57
CA LYS A 32 13.81 24.10 8.74
C LYS A 32 14.52 22.75 8.90
N LEU A 33 14.15 21.75 8.10
CA LEU A 33 14.68 20.38 8.23
C LEU A 33 16.19 20.30 8.00
N GLN A 34 16.72 20.99 6.99
CA GLN A 34 18.18 21.00 6.73
C GLN A 34 18.96 21.64 7.89
N GLU A 35 18.42 22.71 8.45
CA GLU A 35 19.02 23.40 9.59
C GLU A 35 19.02 22.51 10.83
N PHE A 36 17.89 21.88 11.12
CA PHE A 36 17.75 20.92 12.23
C PHE A 36 18.71 19.73 12.12
N VAL A 37 18.85 19.14 10.93
CA VAL A 37 19.80 18.05 10.71
C VAL A 37 21.24 18.52 10.98
N ARG A 38 21.61 19.68 10.45
CA ARG A 38 22.98 20.22 10.56
C ARG A 38 23.33 20.65 11.98
N GLN A 39 22.39 21.24 12.72
CA GLN A 39 22.64 21.82 14.03
C GLN A 39 22.40 20.83 15.18
N THR A 40 21.50 19.86 15.01
CA THR A 40 21.09 18.96 16.10
C THR A 40 21.56 17.53 15.89
N ILE A 41 21.33 16.94 14.72
CA ILE A 41 21.63 15.53 14.47
C ILE A 41 23.12 15.30 14.19
N VAL A 42 23.72 16.08 13.29
CA VAL A 42 25.13 15.89 12.86
C VAL A 42 26.12 16.03 14.01
N PRO A 43 26.01 17.03 14.93
CA PRO A 43 26.94 17.14 16.05
C PRO A 43 26.87 15.96 17.01
N GLN A 44 25.66 15.50 17.35
CA GLN A 44 25.46 14.34 18.23
C GLN A 44 25.99 13.04 17.61
N LEU A 45 25.83 12.86 16.29
CA LEU A 45 26.43 11.73 15.58
C LEU A 45 27.96 11.78 15.68
N ARG A 46 28.58 12.93 15.38
CA ARG A 46 30.04 13.09 15.41
C ARG A 46 30.63 12.86 16.79
N GLU A 47 29.98 13.37 17.83
CA GLU A 47 30.40 13.16 19.21
C GLU A 47 30.38 11.69 19.60
N LYS A 48 29.28 10.98 19.31
CA LYS A 48 29.15 9.56 19.66
C LYS A 48 30.04 8.66 18.81
N MET A 49 30.27 9.01 17.53
CA MET A 49 31.26 8.34 16.69
C MET A 49 32.69 8.52 17.22
N ALA A 50 33.04 9.72 17.68
CA ALA A 50 34.36 9.98 18.29
C ALA A 50 34.54 9.22 19.63
N ALA A 51 33.46 8.97 20.36
CA ALA A 51 33.45 8.17 21.58
C ALA A 51 33.56 6.65 21.35
N GLY A 52 33.51 6.18 20.09
CA GLY A 52 33.73 4.77 19.72
C GLY A 52 32.75 3.77 20.34
N THR A 53 31.58 4.23 20.82
CA THR A 53 30.61 3.39 21.54
C THR A 53 29.45 3.03 20.62
N PHE A 54 29.23 1.73 20.40
CA PHE A 54 28.12 1.20 19.60
C PHE A 54 27.17 0.35 20.47
N PRO A 55 25.85 0.33 20.17
CA PRO A 55 25.17 1.03 19.08
C PRO A 55 25.03 2.54 19.33
N LEU A 56 25.17 3.36 18.29
CA LEU A 56 24.96 4.80 18.37
C LEU A 56 23.45 5.06 18.38
N ARG A 57 22.92 5.57 19.49
CA ARG A 57 21.50 5.96 19.58
C ARG A 57 21.36 7.46 19.78
N ILE A 58 20.58 8.14 18.96
CA ILE A 58 20.19 9.54 19.12
C ILE A 58 18.68 9.57 19.27
N ALA A 59 18.20 9.88 20.46
CA ALA A 59 16.80 10.09 20.74
C ALA A 59 16.57 11.58 21.01
N ILE A 60 15.75 12.22 20.18
CA ILE A 60 15.26 13.58 20.31
C ILE A 60 13.76 13.46 20.54
N ASP A 61 13.28 14.03 21.64
CA ASP A 61 11.86 14.05 22.00
C ASP A 61 11.60 15.38 22.71
N ASP A 62 11.11 16.39 21.97
CA ASP A 62 10.90 17.75 22.50
C ASP A 62 9.42 18.19 22.53
N GLY A 63 8.49 17.28 22.27
CA GLY A 63 7.05 17.52 22.22
C GLY A 63 6.53 18.01 20.86
N ASP A 64 7.36 18.67 20.05
CA ASP A 64 7.05 19.00 18.65
C ASP A 64 7.76 18.08 17.65
N VAL A 65 8.93 17.54 18.05
CA VAL A 65 9.76 16.64 17.24
C VAL A 65 10.19 15.40 18.01
N GLY A 66 9.94 14.23 17.44
CA GLY A 66 10.34 12.92 17.97
C GLY A 66 11.17 12.13 16.94
N ILE A 67 12.46 11.92 17.19
CA ILE A 67 13.38 11.21 16.29
C ILE A 67 14.27 10.28 17.10
N ASP A 68 14.28 8.99 16.77
CA ASP A 68 15.14 7.94 17.34
C ASP A 68 15.99 7.30 16.23
N ILE A 69 17.25 7.69 16.15
CA ILE A 69 18.23 7.14 15.20
C ILE A 69 19.07 6.12 15.93
N THR A 70 19.10 4.87 15.47
CA THR A 70 19.98 3.83 16.01
C THR A 70 20.88 3.28 14.90
N ILE A 71 22.20 3.40 15.07
CA ILE A 71 23.22 2.84 14.17
C ILE A 71 23.92 1.71 14.92
N ASP A 72 23.65 0.48 14.48
CA ASP A 72 24.21 -0.75 15.05
C ASP A 72 25.00 -1.48 13.95
N PRO A 73 26.34 -1.41 13.95
CA PRO A 73 27.17 -1.98 12.90
C PRO A 73 27.18 -3.51 12.87
N ASP A 74 26.76 -4.17 13.96
CA ASP A 74 26.69 -5.65 14.04
C ASP A 74 25.33 -6.20 13.56
N ARG A 75 24.36 -5.32 13.24
CA ARG A 75 23.06 -5.70 12.69
C ARG A 75 23.01 -5.52 11.17
N SER A 76 22.03 -6.21 10.57
CA SER A 76 21.72 -6.28 9.13
C SER A 76 22.03 -4.98 8.36
N PRO A 77 22.66 -5.04 7.16
CA PRO A 77 23.04 -3.88 6.33
C PRO A 77 21.85 -3.06 5.80
N TYR A 78 20.61 -3.49 6.07
CA TYR A 78 19.39 -2.85 5.61
C TYR A 78 18.93 -1.79 6.62
N SER A 79 18.84 -0.55 6.15
CA SER A 79 18.20 0.55 6.88
C SER A 79 16.69 0.33 6.87
N SER A 80 16.08 0.11 8.03
CA SER A 80 14.61 0.18 8.17
C SER A 80 14.22 1.57 8.66
N GLY A 81 13.39 2.25 7.88
CA GLY A 81 12.73 3.50 8.23
C GLY A 81 11.29 3.23 8.66
N GLY A 82 10.86 3.76 9.80
CA GLY A 82 9.47 3.70 10.25
C GLY A 82 8.99 5.07 10.72
N PHE A 83 7.78 5.46 10.33
CA PHE A 83 7.06 6.56 10.97
C PHE A 83 6.34 5.99 12.20
N ALA A 84 6.24 6.78 13.28
CA ALA A 84 5.20 6.54 14.27
C ALA A 84 3.85 6.47 13.53
N ALA A 85 3.16 5.35 13.71
CA ALA A 85 1.87 5.11 13.10
C ALA A 85 0.82 5.97 13.83
N TYR A 86 0.61 7.20 13.35
CA TYR A 86 -0.38 8.14 13.91
C TYR A 86 -1.84 7.71 13.67
N ASP A 87 -2.02 6.74 12.79
CA ASP A 87 -3.30 6.11 12.45
C ASP A 87 -3.71 5.04 13.48
N VAL A 88 -2.81 4.59 14.35
CA VAL A 88 -3.10 3.51 15.30
C VAL A 88 -3.88 4.01 16.53
N PRO A 89 -4.98 3.34 16.93
CA PRO A 89 -5.77 3.74 18.09
C PRO A 89 -4.97 3.68 19.39
N LYS A 90 -4.75 4.86 20.01
CA LYS A 90 -4.21 4.98 21.37
C LYS A 90 -5.31 5.02 22.45
N SER A 91 -6.58 5.15 22.05
CA SER A 91 -7.74 5.17 22.95
C SER A 91 -8.88 4.25 22.46
N LYS A 92 -9.62 3.67 23.42
CA LYS A 92 -10.78 2.79 23.17
C LYS A 92 -11.97 3.52 22.57
N ASP A 93 -12.16 4.81 22.91
CA ASP A 93 -13.34 5.60 22.55
C ASP A 93 -13.03 6.84 21.68
N GLN A 94 -11.76 7.20 21.54
CA GLN A 94 -11.30 8.30 20.69
C GLN A 94 -10.54 7.75 19.48
N ASN A 95 -11.27 7.06 18.60
CA ASN A 95 -10.72 6.54 17.35
C ASN A 95 -11.78 6.51 16.23
N PRO A 96 -11.38 6.47 14.95
CA PRO A 96 -12.31 6.48 13.82
C PRO A 96 -13.35 5.34 13.85
N LEU A 97 -12.94 4.14 14.26
CA LEU A 97 -13.84 2.98 14.34
C LEU A 97 -14.94 3.22 15.38
N TYR A 98 -14.58 3.62 16.60
CA TYR A 98 -15.54 3.91 17.66
C TYR A 98 -16.51 5.02 17.27
N ASN A 99 -16.01 6.10 16.66
CA ASN A 99 -16.84 7.21 16.21
C ASN A 99 -17.87 6.79 15.16
N ALA A 100 -17.46 5.96 14.19
CA ALA A 100 -18.36 5.40 13.19
C ALA A 100 -19.41 4.48 13.81
N LEU A 101 -19.00 3.58 14.72
CA LEU A 101 -19.89 2.69 15.45
C LEU A 101 -20.92 3.48 16.28
N LYS A 102 -20.47 4.49 17.03
CA LYS A 102 -21.31 5.38 17.81
C LYS A 102 -22.34 6.11 16.95
N PHE A 103 -21.91 6.70 15.82
CA PHE A 103 -22.81 7.36 14.89
C PHE A 103 -23.87 6.38 14.36
N LYS A 104 -23.46 5.17 13.97
CA LYS A 104 -24.40 4.16 13.47
C LYS A 104 -25.36 3.66 14.55
N ALA A 105 -24.89 3.45 15.77
CA ALA A 105 -25.73 3.04 16.89
C ALA A 105 -26.80 4.08 17.22
N GLN A 106 -26.48 5.38 17.08
CA GLN A 106 -27.47 6.45 17.23
C GLN A 106 -28.56 6.39 16.16
N GLN A 107 -28.23 6.03 14.92
CA GLN A 107 -29.21 5.83 13.84
C GLN A 107 -30.12 4.62 14.08
N LEU A 108 -29.62 3.59 14.77
CA LEU A 108 -30.35 2.35 15.03
C LEU A 108 -31.22 2.42 16.30
N ARG A 109 -31.32 3.58 16.96
CA ARG A 109 -32.17 3.77 18.13
C ARG A 109 -33.63 3.48 17.78
N GLY A 110 -34.26 2.59 18.56
CA GLY A 110 -35.65 2.20 18.37
C GLY A 110 -35.87 1.11 17.32
N ALA A 111 -34.81 0.58 16.71
CA ALA A 111 -34.92 -0.66 15.95
C ALA A 111 -35.35 -1.82 16.86
N SER A 112 -36.04 -2.81 16.28
CA SER A 112 -36.52 -4.01 16.97
C SER A 112 -35.88 -5.26 16.40
N GLY A 113 -35.77 -6.30 17.21
CA GLY A 113 -35.17 -7.59 16.79
C GLY A 113 -33.66 -7.60 17.02
N LEU A 114 -32.95 -8.40 16.21
CA LEU A 114 -31.49 -8.51 16.28
C LEU A 114 -30.85 -7.31 15.58
N ILE A 115 -30.09 -6.52 16.33
CA ILE A 115 -29.52 -5.25 15.82
C ILE A 115 -28.01 -5.40 15.73
N GLY A 116 -27.44 -5.14 14.56
CA GLY A 116 -25.99 -5.16 14.40
C GLY A 116 -25.48 -4.10 13.44
N VAL A 117 -24.16 -3.92 13.48
CA VAL A 117 -23.44 -3.00 12.62
C VAL A 117 -22.43 -3.78 11.79
N ILE A 118 -22.49 -3.64 10.47
CA ILE A 118 -21.46 -4.14 9.56
C ILE A 118 -20.57 -2.96 9.18
N VAL A 119 -19.28 -3.07 9.44
CA VAL A 119 -18.27 -2.05 9.17
C VAL A 119 -17.42 -2.53 7.99
N GLY A 120 -17.41 -1.74 6.92
CA GLY A 120 -16.46 -1.92 5.82
C GLY A 120 -15.19 -1.12 6.07
N ASP A 121 -14.04 -1.70 5.77
CA ASP A 121 -12.76 -1.02 5.83
C ASP A 121 -12.60 -0.02 4.68
N GLY A 122 -12.09 1.17 5.02
CA GLY A 122 -11.75 2.23 4.08
C GLY A 122 -10.35 2.79 4.35
N ASP A 123 -9.43 1.94 4.84
CA ASP A 123 -8.09 2.25 5.35
C ASP A 123 -8.06 2.66 6.83
N CYS A 124 -8.87 2.00 7.66
CA CYS A 124 -8.80 2.22 9.10
C CYS A 124 -7.68 1.37 9.69
N ALA A 125 -6.62 1.98 10.21
CA ALA A 125 -5.51 1.24 10.82
C ALA A 125 -5.95 0.36 12.01
N ALA A 126 -7.07 0.69 12.68
CA ALA A 126 -7.71 -0.15 13.70
C ALA A 126 -8.25 -1.48 13.15
N LEU A 127 -8.46 -1.59 11.83
CA LEU A 127 -8.87 -2.80 11.12
C LEU A 127 -7.69 -3.50 10.43
N SER A 128 -6.54 -2.82 10.31
CA SER A 128 -5.34 -3.42 9.76
C SER A 128 -4.82 -4.50 10.71
N ALA A 129 -4.54 -5.70 10.21
CA ALA A 129 -3.97 -6.80 10.99
C ALA A 129 -2.51 -6.55 11.44
N ARG A 130 -2.05 -5.29 11.47
CA ARG A 130 -0.74 -4.92 11.99
C ARG A 130 -0.73 -5.22 13.48
N SER A 131 0.27 -5.99 13.92
CA SER A 131 0.37 -6.42 15.31
C SER A 131 0.38 -5.19 16.21
N ALA A 132 -0.61 -5.12 17.10
CA ALA A 132 -0.67 -4.11 18.13
C ALA A 132 0.64 -4.17 18.95
N ASN A 133 1.45 -3.11 18.96
CA ASN A 133 2.52 -2.98 19.94
C ASN A 133 1.90 -2.96 21.36
N SER A 134 2.69 -3.20 22.40
CA SER A 134 2.21 -3.25 23.80
C SER A 134 1.54 -1.96 24.32
N SER A 135 1.61 -0.87 23.57
CA SER A 135 0.98 0.42 23.86
C SER A 135 -0.28 0.72 23.02
N GLU A 136 -0.75 -0.22 22.20
CA GLU A 136 -1.81 -0.01 21.21
C GLU A 136 -3.12 -0.66 21.65
N VAL A 137 -4.25 0.02 21.40
CA VAL A 137 -5.57 -0.50 21.73
C VAL A 137 -6.05 -1.41 20.62
N SER A 138 -6.36 -2.66 20.97
CA SER A 138 -6.83 -3.64 20.01
C SER A 138 -8.25 -3.34 19.53
N THR A 139 -8.59 -3.80 18.33
CA THR A 139 -9.95 -3.73 17.76
C THR A 139 -10.99 -4.34 18.69
N GLY A 140 -10.65 -5.46 19.35
CA GLY A 140 -11.53 -6.13 20.31
C GLY A 140 -11.82 -5.28 21.54
N GLU A 141 -10.83 -4.53 22.03
CA GLU A 141 -11.02 -3.61 23.16
C GLU A 141 -11.89 -2.40 22.79
N ILE A 142 -11.73 -1.86 21.58
CA ILE A 142 -12.58 -0.76 21.06
C ILE A 142 -14.03 -1.24 20.98
N ILE A 143 -14.26 -2.43 20.42
CA ILE A 143 -15.61 -2.99 20.27
C ILE A 143 -16.21 -3.37 21.63
N GLY A 144 -15.40 -3.89 22.56
CA GLY A 144 -15.83 -4.14 23.93
C GLY A 144 -16.32 -2.86 24.61
N GLU A 145 -15.57 -1.77 24.50
CA GLU A 145 -15.96 -0.46 25.04
C GLU A 145 -17.22 0.09 24.36
N PHE A 146 -17.36 -0.15 23.05
CA PHE A 146 -18.59 0.18 22.33
C PHE A 146 -19.81 -0.59 22.86
N PHE A 147 -19.74 -1.91 23.01
CA PHE A 147 -20.84 -2.70 23.57
C PHE A 147 -21.18 -2.30 25.00
N ARG A 148 -20.19 -1.90 25.80
CA ARG A 148 -20.40 -1.39 27.17
C ARG A 148 -21.29 -0.16 27.19
N GLN A 149 -21.13 0.74 26.21
CA GLN A 149 -21.91 1.99 26.12
C GLN A 149 -23.21 1.87 25.30
N PHE A 150 -23.28 0.93 24.36
CA PHE A 150 -24.40 0.75 23.44
C PHE A 150 -25.01 -0.64 23.55
N SER A 151 -25.75 -0.88 24.63
CA SER A 151 -26.44 -2.15 24.91
C SER A 151 -27.64 -2.45 23.99
N SER A 152 -28.00 -1.53 23.09
CA SER A 152 -29.01 -1.78 22.06
C SER A 152 -28.44 -2.49 20.83
N ILE A 153 -27.13 -2.72 20.76
CA ILE A 153 -26.47 -3.38 19.63
C ILE A 153 -26.01 -4.78 20.06
N ASP A 154 -26.37 -5.79 19.28
CA ASP A 154 -26.13 -7.20 19.56
C ASP A 154 -24.83 -7.71 18.95
N PHE A 155 -24.45 -7.22 17.77
CA PHE A 155 -23.23 -7.64 17.08
C PHE A 155 -22.58 -6.53 16.25
N VAL A 156 -21.28 -6.69 16.01
CA VAL A 156 -20.48 -5.89 15.09
C VAL A 156 -19.71 -6.86 14.19
N LEU A 157 -19.87 -6.72 12.87
CA LEU A 157 -19.08 -7.44 11.88
C LEU A 157 -18.11 -6.47 11.22
N LEU A 158 -16.82 -6.76 11.25
CA LEU A 158 -15.80 -5.99 10.52
C LEU A 158 -15.46 -6.75 9.24
N LEU A 159 -15.50 -6.05 8.11
CA LEU A 159 -15.15 -6.56 6.79
C LEU A 159 -13.95 -5.78 6.25
N SER A 160 -12.87 -6.48 5.93
CA SER A 160 -11.67 -5.88 5.32
C SER A 160 -11.13 -6.78 4.21
N VAL A 161 -10.13 -6.27 3.49
CA VAL A 161 -9.36 -7.02 2.49
C VAL A 161 -7.92 -7.02 2.93
N HIS A 162 -7.38 -8.21 3.17
CA HIS A 162 -5.96 -8.37 3.49
C HIS A 162 -5.18 -8.82 2.28
N GLU A 163 -3.92 -8.40 2.23
CA GLU A 163 -2.98 -8.84 1.21
C GLU A 163 -1.94 -9.77 1.83
N ARG A 164 -1.86 -10.98 1.30
CA ARG A 164 -0.89 -11.98 1.71
C ARG A 164 0.14 -12.20 0.62
N ARG A 165 1.41 -12.08 0.98
CA ARG A 165 2.51 -12.59 0.14
C ARG A 165 2.51 -14.11 0.18
N GLN A 166 2.39 -14.74 -0.99
CA GLN A 166 2.67 -16.16 -1.12
C GLN A 166 4.19 -16.36 -1.12
N GLY A 167 4.72 -16.94 -0.03
CA GLY A 167 6.14 -17.30 0.08
C GLY A 167 7.11 -16.14 0.31
N ARG A 168 8.40 -16.46 0.36
CA ARG A 168 9.51 -15.50 0.56
C ARG A 168 10.00 -14.84 -0.73
N ALA A 169 9.51 -15.31 -1.89
CA ALA A 169 9.92 -14.81 -3.19
C ALA A 169 9.18 -13.50 -3.53
N ALA A 170 9.93 -12.42 -3.74
CA ALA A 170 9.39 -11.08 -4.01
C ALA A 170 8.65 -10.95 -5.36
N TYR A 171 8.65 -11.99 -6.19
CA TYR A 171 8.07 -12.00 -7.54
C TYR A 171 6.72 -12.74 -7.63
N LEU A 172 6.25 -13.37 -6.55
CA LEU A 172 4.94 -14.02 -6.57
C LEU A 172 3.83 -12.97 -6.40
N PRO A 173 2.73 -13.10 -7.16
CA PRO A 173 1.62 -12.16 -7.08
C PRO A 173 1.04 -12.13 -5.68
N LEU A 174 0.72 -10.92 -5.22
CA LEU A 174 0.05 -10.70 -3.96
C LEU A 174 -1.38 -11.25 -4.05
N VAL A 175 -1.76 -12.09 -3.09
CA VAL A 175 -3.12 -12.63 -3.02
C VAL A 175 -3.94 -11.78 -2.06
N ARG A 176 -5.08 -11.31 -2.55
CA ARG A 176 -6.03 -10.51 -1.77
C ARG A 176 -7.20 -11.38 -1.34
N GLU A 177 -7.52 -11.33 -0.07
CA GLU A 177 -8.58 -12.15 0.53
C GLU A 177 -9.49 -11.26 1.36
N SER A 178 -10.80 -11.48 1.24
CA SER A 178 -11.79 -10.87 2.10
C SER A 178 -11.71 -11.50 3.49
N ASP A 179 -11.66 -10.67 4.52
CA ASP A 179 -11.60 -11.08 5.90
C ASP A 179 -12.77 -10.51 6.69
N ALA A 180 -13.27 -11.32 7.63
CA ALA A 180 -14.43 -10.99 8.43
C ALA A 180 -14.20 -11.32 9.90
N SER A 181 -14.26 -10.29 10.74
CA SER A 181 -14.16 -10.43 12.19
C SER A 181 -15.50 -10.13 12.84
N LEU A 182 -16.14 -11.16 13.41
CA LEU A 182 -17.41 -11.05 14.09
C LEU A 182 -17.24 -10.89 15.60
N PHE A 183 -17.86 -9.84 16.14
CA PHE A 183 -17.97 -9.57 17.56
C PHE A 183 -19.44 -9.61 17.96
N VAL A 184 -19.74 -10.36 19.01
CA VAL A 184 -21.11 -10.50 19.53
C VAL A 184 -21.09 -10.09 20.98
N ARG A 185 -22.06 -9.27 21.38
CA ARG A 185 -22.20 -8.81 22.76
C ARG A 185 -22.41 -9.99 23.70
N GLU A 186 -21.83 -9.92 24.89
CA GLU A 186 -22.04 -10.93 25.92
C GLU A 186 -23.53 -11.08 26.27
N GLY A 187 -23.96 -12.32 26.49
CA GLY A 187 -25.37 -12.66 26.76
C GLY A 187 -26.25 -12.75 25.51
N CYS A 188 -25.75 -12.39 24.32
CA CYS A 188 -26.47 -12.57 23.07
C CYS A 188 -26.33 -14.02 22.57
N GLY A 189 -27.41 -14.80 22.62
CA GLY A 189 -27.42 -16.23 22.33
C GLY A 189 -27.27 -16.64 20.87
N VAL A 190 -27.05 -15.70 19.94
CA VAL A 190 -27.06 -15.95 18.48
C VAL A 190 -25.66 -16.03 17.84
N ARG A 191 -24.61 -16.15 18.65
CA ARG A 191 -23.22 -16.09 18.17
C ARG A 191 -22.89 -17.20 17.17
N ALA A 192 -23.42 -18.41 17.36
CA ALA A 192 -23.13 -19.54 16.50
C ALA A 192 -23.80 -19.37 15.13
N GLU A 193 -25.06 -18.94 15.12
CA GLU A 193 -25.86 -18.68 13.94
C GLU A 193 -25.25 -17.56 13.10
N LEU A 194 -24.87 -16.44 13.73
CA LEU A 194 -24.21 -15.33 13.05
C LEU A 194 -22.84 -15.73 12.50
N SER A 195 -22.06 -16.50 13.26
CA SER A 195 -20.76 -17.01 12.79
C SER A 195 -20.92 -17.87 11.53
N ALA A 196 -21.88 -18.78 11.53
CA ALA A 196 -22.16 -19.66 10.39
C ALA A 196 -22.67 -18.86 9.18
N LEU A 197 -23.58 -17.91 9.40
CA LEU A 197 -24.11 -17.04 8.37
C LEU A 197 -23.01 -16.23 7.69
N PHE A 198 -22.19 -15.51 8.46
CA PHE A 198 -21.16 -14.65 7.88
C PHE A 198 -20.00 -15.45 7.27
N SER A 199 -19.66 -16.62 7.84
CA SER A 199 -18.70 -17.53 7.20
C SER A 199 -19.18 -18.04 5.85
N THR A 200 -20.49 -18.23 5.68
CA THR A 200 -21.09 -18.62 4.39
C THR A 200 -21.10 -17.44 3.44
N MET A 201 -21.51 -16.26 3.92
CA MET A 201 -21.50 -15.02 3.16
C MET A 201 -20.14 -14.73 2.53
N ILE A 202 -19.03 -14.83 3.30
CA ILE A 202 -17.68 -14.54 2.80
C ILE A 202 -17.23 -15.47 1.68
N LYS A 203 -17.70 -16.73 1.65
CA LYS A 203 -17.40 -17.66 0.55
C LYS A 203 -18.04 -17.24 -0.78
N HIS A 204 -19.09 -16.43 -0.71
CA HIS A 204 -19.78 -15.89 -1.88
C HIS A 204 -19.35 -14.45 -2.21
N PHE A 205 -18.43 -13.85 -1.45
CA PHE A 205 -17.90 -12.54 -1.80
C PHE A 205 -17.03 -12.63 -3.06
N PRO A 206 -17.09 -11.62 -3.94
CA PRO A 206 -16.21 -11.54 -5.08
C PRO A 206 -14.75 -11.45 -4.61
N LYS A 207 -13.83 -11.91 -5.46
CA LYS A 207 -12.40 -11.74 -5.20
C LYS A 207 -12.07 -10.25 -5.14
N PRO A 208 -11.40 -9.75 -4.09
CA PRO A 208 -11.05 -8.35 -4.01
C PRO A 208 -10.09 -7.93 -5.13
N ALA A 209 -10.50 -6.95 -5.94
CA ALA A 209 -9.65 -6.39 -6.98
C ALA A 209 -8.53 -5.50 -6.39
N MET A 210 -8.77 -4.87 -5.24
CA MET A 210 -7.86 -3.87 -4.65
C MET A 210 -7.94 -3.83 -3.13
N MET A 211 -6.92 -3.21 -2.52
CA MET A 211 -6.91 -2.91 -1.09
C MET A 211 -8.02 -1.94 -0.68
N PRO A 212 -8.50 -1.98 0.58
CA PRO A 212 -9.62 -1.17 1.04
C PRO A 212 -9.44 0.34 0.81
N VAL A 213 -8.23 0.86 1.04
CA VAL A 213 -7.88 2.27 0.77
C VAL A 213 -8.16 2.69 -0.67
N ASN A 214 -7.70 1.86 -1.61
CA ASN A 214 -7.88 2.13 -3.02
C ASN A 214 -9.36 1.99 -3.36
N GLY A 215 -10.02 0.92 -2.88
CA GLY A 215 -11.45 0.70 -3.08
C GLY A 215 -12.31 1.87 -2.61
N ALA A 216 -12.05 2.39 -1.41
CA ALA A 216 -12.79 3.51 -0.83
C ALA A 216 -12.57 4.82 -1.60
N LEU A 217 -11.34 5.09 -2.06
CA LEU A 217 -11.06 6.23 -2.93
C LEU A 217 -11.81 6.09 -4.26
N ARG A 218 -11.76 4.89 -4.86
CA ARG A 218 -12.38 4.60 -6.16
C ARG A 218 -13.90 4.65 -6.12
N ALA A 219 -14.51 4.23 -5.01
CA ALA A 219 -15.96 4.27 -4.83
C ALA A 219 -16.54 5.69 -4.79
N ARG A 220 -15.70 6.72 -4.61
CA ARG A 220 -16.09 8.14 -4.64
C ARG A 220 -15.92 8.78 -6.01
N GLU A 221 -15.43 8.03 -7.00
CA GLU A 221 -15.24 8.54 -8.35
C GLU A 221 -16.53 8.40 -9.14
N ASP A 222 -16.91 9.45 -9.87
CA ASP A 222 -18.15 9.48 -10.68
C ASP A 222 -18.03 8.72 -12.01
N ASP A 223 -16.81 8.34 -12.41
CA ASP A 223 -16.48 7.76 -13.71
C ASP A 223 -16.38 6.22 -13.68
N TYR A 224 -16.48 5.60 -14.87
CA TYR A 224 -16.23 4.18 -15.10
C TYR A 224 -14.86 3.72 -14.56
N GLY A 225 -14.81 2.48 -14.04
CA GLY A 225 -13.62 1.86 -13.43
C GLY A 225 -12.37 1.86 -14.34
N LEU A 226 -11.18 1.71 -13.74
CA LEU A 226 -9.91 1.71 -14.50
C LEU A 226 -9.63 0.38 -15.23
N GLY A 227 -10.46 -0.66 -15.12
CA GLY A 227 -10.07 -1.95 -15.71
C GLY A 227 -8.67 -2.40 -15.24
N HIS A 228 -7.86 -2.94 -16.15
CA HIS A 228 -6.47 -3.35 -15.90
C HIS A 228 -5.43 -2.25 -16.16
N HIS A 229 -5.78 -0.96 -16.08
CA HIS A 229 -4.78 0.11 -16.29
C HIS A 229 -3.55 -0.03 -15.40
N GLY A 230 -2.36 0.05 -16.01
CA GLY A 230 -1.07 -0.13 -15.34
C GLY A 230 -0.77 -1.59 -15.02
N GLY A 231 -1.73 -2.50 -15.20
CA GLY A 231 -1.56 -3.93 -15.12
C GLY A 231 -0.89 -4.44 -16.39
N TYR A 232 0.12 -5.29 -16.21
CA TYR A 232 0.77 -5.98 -17.31
C TYR A 232 1.26 -7.35 -16.88
N SER A 233 1.48 -8.22 -17.85
CA SER A 233 2.18 -9.49 -17.66
C SER A 233 3.16 -9.70 -18.80
N MET A 234 4.30 -10.30 -18.51
CA MET A 234 5.33 -10.58 -19.51
C MET A 234 5.66 -12.06 -19.46
N SER A 235 5.72 -12.69 -20.63
CA SER A 235 6.14 -14.09 -20.76
C SER A 235 7.38 -14.13 -21.66
N GLY A 236 8.54 -13.97 -21.04
CA GLY A 236 9.82 -13.84 -21.75
C GLY A 236 9.95 -12.51 -22.51
N PRO A 237 10.97 -12.38 -23.38
CA PRO A 237 11.34 -11.11 -24.00
C PRO A 237 10.47 -10.71 -25.20
N ARG A 238 9.56 -11.57 -25.66
CA ARG A 238 8.80 -11.40 -26.91
C ARG A 238 7.29 -11.44 -26.73
N MET A 239 6.81 -11.54 -25.50
CA MET A 239 5.38 -11.58 -25.22
C MET A 239 5.05 -10.61 -24.09
N VAL A 240 4.12 -9.71 -24.36
CA VAL A 240 3.61 -8.76 -23.37
C VAL A 240 2.10 -8.71 -23.40
N ARG A 241 1.51 -8.60 -22.21
CA ARG A 241 0.08 -8.40 -21.99
C ARG A 241 -0.14 -7.08 -21.27
N LEU A 242 -1.16 -6.36 -21.68
CA LEU A 242 -1.66 -5.13 -21.04
C LEU A 242 -3.19 -5.09 -21.15
N GLY A 243 -3.84 -4.27 -20.32
CA GLY A 243 -5.31 -4.14 -20.36
C GLY A 243 -5.80 -3.70 -21.74
N LEU A 244 -6.88 -4.30 -22.23
CA LEU A 244 -7.49 -3.98 -23.53
C LEU A 244 -7.93 -2.53 -23.57
N ARG A 245 -8.50 -2.01 -22.48
CA ARG A 245 -8.86 -0.61 -22.40
C ARG A 245 -7.63 0.30 -22.48
N GLU A 246 -6.60 0.02 -21.69
CA GLU A 246 -5.36 0.81 -21.70
C GLU A 246 -4.71 0.80 -23.08
N PHE A 247 -4.63 -0.37 -23.73
CA PHE A 247 -4.15 -0.51 -25.09
C PHE A 247 -4.93 0.39 -26.07
N THR A 248 -6.26 0.40 -25.95
CA THR A 248 -7.14 1.22 -26.81
C THR A 248 -6.94 2.71 -26.55
N GLU A 249 -6.79 3.14 -25.30
CA GLU A 249 -6.53 4.54 -24.93
C GLU A 249 -5.14 5.01 -25.42
N ILE A 250 -4.13 4.13 -25.38
CA ILE A 250 -2.81 4.39 -25.96
C ILE A 250 -2.91 4.52 -27.49
N PHE A 251 -3.62 3.60 -28.15
CA PHE A 251 -3.78 3.62 -29.60
C PHE A 251 -4.54 4.86 -30.09
N ALA A 252 -5.51 5.33 -29.29
CA ALA A 252 -6.23 6.58 -29.54
C ALA A 252 -5.40 7.85 -29.25
N GLY A 253 -4.17 7.72 -28.73
CA GLY A 253 -3.31 8.85 -28.36
C GLY A 253 -3.78 9.61 -27.11
N LEU A 254 -4.71 9.05 -26.34
CA LEU A 254 -5.20 9.64 -25.10
C LEU A 254 -4.22 9.42 -23.94
N ARG A 255 -3.40 8.37 -24.04
CA ARG A 255 -2.41 7.95 -23.05
C ARG A 255 -1.10 7.51 -23.69
N LEU A 256 -0.08 7.45 -22.87
CA LEU A 256 1.23 6.89 -23.17
C LEU A 256 1.54 5.74 -22.21
N LEU A 257 2.38 4.79 -22.62
CA LEU A 257 2.86 3.73 -21.71
C LEU A 257 3.60 4.31 -20.50
N GLN A 258 4.28 5.45 -20.69
CA GLN A 258 4.98 6.18 -19.63
C GLN A 258 4.02 6.76 -18.58
N ASP A 259 2.73 6.86 -18.87
CA ASP A 259 1.73 7.29 -17.90
C ASP A 259 1.48 6.19 -16.83
N ASN A 260 2.05 4.99 -16.95
CA ASN A 260 2.03 3.90 -15.95
C ASN A 260 0.61 3.58 -15.43
N GLY A 261 -0.39 3.58 -16.31
CA GLY A 261 -1.79 3.34 -15.92
C GLY A 261 -2.44 4.47 -15.11
N ALA A 262 -1.76 5.59 -14.86
CA ALA A 262 -2.26 6.64 -13.99
C ALA A 262 -3.55 7.27 -14.51
N LYS A 263 -4.58 7.37 -13.66
CA LYS A 263 -5.85 8.02 -14.01
C LYS A 263 -5.66 9.49 -14.35
N SER A 264 -4.86 10.21 -13.57
CA SER A 264 -4.50 11.61 -13.82
C SER A 264 -3.21 11.68 -14.63
N VAL A 265 -3.34 11.58 -15.95
CA VAL A 265 -2.24 11.69 -16.91
C VAL A 265 -1.43 12.97 -16.68
N LYS A 266 -2.12 14.10 -16.44
CA LYS A 266 -1.47 15.39 -16.20
C LYS A 266 -0.59 15.38 -14.94
N ALA A 267 -1.07 14.80 -13.85
CA ALA A 267 -0.30 14.72 -12.61
C ALA A 267 0.86 13.72 -12.75
N ALA A 268 0.61 12.56 -13.38
CA ALA A 268 1.63 11.53 -13.60
C ALA A 268 2.83 12.05 -14.41
N ARG A 269 2.59 12.90 -15.40
CA ARG A 269 3.64 13.53 -16.21
C ARG A 269 4.46 14.60 -15.48
N GLN A 270 3.96 15.11 -14.35
CA GLN A 270 4.67 16.09 -13.52
C GLN A 270 5.58 15.44 -12.47
N LEU A 271 5.41 14.14 -12.21
CA LEU A 271 6.23 13.38 -11.29
C LEU A 271 7.43 12.77 -12.02
N HIS A 272 8.48 12.45 -11.27
CA HIS A 272 9.56 11.62 -11.80
C HIS A 272 8.98 10.27 -12.24
N GLN A 273 9.02 10.00 -13.54
CA GLN A 273 8.48 8.78 -14.09
C GLN A 273 9.51 7.65 -13.96
N GLU A 274 9.11 6.59 -13.27
CA GLU A 274 9.84 5.33 -13.30
C GLU A 274 9.73 4.69 -14.69
N SER A 275 10.77 3.94 -15.08
CA SER A 275 10.78 3.23 -16.35
C SER A 275 9.64 2.22 -16.41
N ASN A 276 8.73 2.39 -17.36
CA ASN A 276 7.65 1.43 -17.61
C ASN A 276 8.23 0.13 -18.24
N PRO A 277 8.04 -1.05 -17.63
CA PRO A 277 8.57 -2.31 -18.16
C PRO A 277 7.99 -2.72 -19.51
N VAL A 278 6.70 -2.45 -19.75
CA VAL A 278 6.05 -2.69 -21.06
C VAL A 278 6.66 -1.79 -22.12
N HIS A 279 6.85 -0.50 -21.83
CA HIS A 279 7.54 0.40 -22.75
C HIS A 279 8.95 -0.11 -23.08
N ALA A 280 9.70 -0.56 -22.07
CA ALA A 280 11.05 -1.09 -22.27
C ALA A 280 11.06 -2.33 -23.18
N ILE A 281 10.11 -3.26 -23.01
CA ILE A 281 10.06 -4.49 -23.83
C ILE A 281 9.60 -4.19 -25.26
N VAL A 282 8.62 -3.31 -25.44
CA VAL A 282 8.11 -2.90 -26.75
C VAL A 282 9.21 -2.16 -27.51
N LEU A 283 9.87 -1.22 -26.86
CA LEU A 283 10.98 -0.46 -27.44
C LEU A 283 12.17 -1.37 -27.78
N SER A 284 12.53 -2.29 -26.88
CA SER A 284 13.63 -3.23 -27.12
C SER A 284 13.38 -4.12 -28.34
N ASN A 285 12.16 -4.65 -28.50
CA ASN A 285 11.82 -5.43 -29.68
C ASN A 285 11.84 -4.57 -30.96
N LEU A 286 11.28 -3.36 -30.91
CA LEU A 286 11.33 -2.43 -32.04
C LEU A 286 12.77 -2.08 -32.46
N MET A 287 13.63 -1.75 -31.50
CA MET A 287 15.05 -1.46 -31.73
C MET A 287 15.84 -2.66 -32.27
N ALA A 288 15.39 -3.88 -31.95
CA ALA A 288 15.94 -5.11 -32.50
C ALA A 288 15.37 -5.46 -33.90
N GLY A 289 14.51 -4.62 -34.47
CA GLY A 289 13.85 -4.89 -35.76
C GLY A 289 12.77 -5.97 -35.67
N ARG A 290 12.20 -6.23 -34.50
CA ARG A 290 11.14 -7.23 -34.31
C ARG A 290 9.79 -6.53 -34.23
N LEU A 291 8.94 -6.79 -35.22
CA LEU A 291 7.57 -6.29 -35.24
C LEU A 291 6.60 -7.28 -34.58
N PRO A 292 5.43 -6.82 -34.11
CA PRO A 292 4.36 -7.71 -33.70
C PRO A 292 3.97 -8.68 -34.82
N GLU A 293 4.02 -10.00 -34.55
CA GLU A 293 3.51 -11.03 -35.46
C GLU A 293 2.04 -11.37 -35.19
N ARG A 294 1.60 -11.23 -33.93
CA ARG A 294 0.21 -11.49 -33.50
C ARG A 294 -0.20 -10.56 -32.38
N ILE A 295 -1.45 -10.13 -32.43
CA ILE A 295 -2.12 -9.39 -31.35
C ILE A 295 -3.44 -10.10 -31.08
N ASN A 296 -3.61 -10.61 -29.87
CA ASN A 296 -4.81 -11.36 -29.47
C ASN A 296 -5.53 -10.63 -28.33
N VAL A 297 -6.87 -10.68 -28.34
CA VAL A 297 -7.67 -10.30 -27.18
C VAL A 297 -7.97 -11.55 -26.35
N ILE A 298 -7.60 -11.54 -25.08
CA ILE A 298 -7.86 -12.61 -24.13
C ILE A 298 -9.02 -12.19 -23.24
N LYS A 299 -10.16 -12.85 -23.43
CA LYS A 299 -11.36 -12.62 -22.62
C LYS A 299 -11.15 -13.09 -21.19
N THR A 300 -11.55 -12.27 -20.24
CA THR A 300 -11.54 -12.58 -18.81
C THR A 300 -12.93 -13.03 -18.35
N GLY A 301 -13.02 -13.51 -17.11
CA GLY A 301 -14.29 -14.00 -16.53
C GLY A 301 -15.22 -12.85 -16.11
N GLU A 302 -16.45 -13.19 -15.74
CA GLU A 302 -17.46 -12.22 -15.29
C GLU A 302 -17.06 -11.40 -14.05
N ASP A 303 -16.13 -11.94 -13.24
CA ASP A 303 -15.60 -11.28 -12.04
C ASP A 303 -14.45 -10.31 -12.34
N ASP A 304 -14.03 -10.18 -13.60
CA ASP A 304 -12.94 -9.30 -14.01
C ASP A 304 -13.47 -8.02 -14.68
N ASN A 305 -12.71 -6.93 -14.56
CA ASN A 305 -13.16 -5.59 -14.94
C ASN A 305 -12.59 -5.09 -16.27
N ASP A 306 -11.79 -5.91 -16.96
CA ASP A 306 -11.21 -5.65 -18.28
C ASP A 306 -10.73 -6.96 -18.94
N ASP A 307 -10.54 -6.92 -20.25
CA ASP A 307 -9.89 -7.99 -21.02
C ASP A 307 -8.40 -7.68 -21.20
N TRP A 308 -7.60 -8.67 -21.61
CA TRP A 308 -6.19 -8.45 -21.93
C TRP A 308 -5.95 -8.36 -23.44
N VAL A 309 -4.99 -7.53 -23.85
CA VAL A 309 -4.36 -7.60 -25.16
C VAL A 309 -3.00 -8.26 -25.00
N GLU A 310 -2.74 -9.33 -25.75
CA GLU A 310 -1.47 -10.02 -25.81
C GLU A 310 -0.78 -9.76 -27.15
N ILE A 311 0.44 -9.22 -27.09
CA ILE A 311 1.27 -8.92 -28.25
C ILE A 311 2.44 -9.90 -28.28
N HIS A 312 2.58 -10.62 -29.40
CA HIS A 312 3.72 -11.49 -29.69
C HIS A 312 4.61 -10.83 -30.73
N PHE A 313 5.89 -10.66 -30.41
CA PHE A 313 6.91 -10.16 -31.33
C PHE A 313 7.56 -11.31 -32.08
N GLY A 314 7.69 -11.15 -33.39
CA GLY A 314 8.30 -12.15 -34.27
C GLY A 314 9.83 -12.16 -34.23
N GLU A 315 10.42 -12.78 -35.25
CA GLU A 315 11.85 -12.70 -35.49
C GLU A 315 12.29 -11.33 -35.99
N VAL A 316 13.61 -11.13 -36.06
CA VAL A 316 14.19 -9.90 -36.61
C VAL A 316 13.81 -9.79 -38.08
N ASP A 317 13.13 -8.70 -38.44
CA ASP A 317 12.79 -8.35 -39.81
C ASP A 317 13.92 -7.52 -40.43
N PRO A 318 14.64 -8.04 -41.45
CA PRO A 318 15.72 -7.32 -42.10
C PRO A 318 15.33 -5.98 -42.71
N ALA A 319 14.04 -5.75 -43.00
CA ALA A 319 13.57 -4.51 -43.60
C ALA A 319 13.53 -3.33 -42.61
N VAL A 320 13.43 -3.63 -41.30
CA VAL A 320 13.33 -2.61 -40.24
C VAL A 320 14.44 -2.73 -39.18
N ALA A 321 15.25 -3.78 -39.25
CA ALA A 321 16.39 -3.95 -38.36
C ALA A 321 17.50 -2.94 -38.66
N PRO A 322 18.25 -2.49 -37.63
CA PRO A 322 19.46 -1.69 -37.85
C PRO A 322 20.43 -2.42 -38.79
N LEU A 323 20.98 -1.69 -39.76
CA LEU A 323 22.11 -2.19 -40.55
C LEU A 323 23.27 -2.56 -39.61
N ARG A 324 23.76 -3.79 -39.75
CA ARG A 324 24.92 -4.31 -39.03
C ARG A 324 26.14 -4.32 -39.92
#